data_AF-B4S5G2-F1
#
_entry.id   AF-B4S5G2-F1
#
_cell.length_a   1.000
_cell.length_b   1.000
_cell.length_c   1.000
_cell.angle_alpha   90.00
_cell.angle_beta   90.00
_cell.angle_gamma   90.00
#
_symmetry.space_group_name_H-M   'P 1'
#
loop_
_entity.id
_entity.type
_entity.pdbx_description
1 polymer ?
#
loop_
_entity_poly.entity_id
_entity_poly.type
_entity_poly.pdbx_seq_one_letter_code
_entity_poly.pdbx_strand_id
1 'polypeptide(L)'
;MRYLVGLAIMLLAPTLMLSGCNNSGSMESKKESASTTLKAAVLEACGLISKSEAETLLGEPVMDAEKSQQEVVGMKLCLYNPVNTDSWGFLQVTLTQQSFMPPGGLAPSELFHSIQKAMSDSRTDIEGIGDEAFIATGGLYILKDEYYITIGAGNIDRQDIQQRLKSAGSIAIKNLEALR
;
A
#
# COMPACT_ATOMS: atom_id res chain seq x y z
N MET A 1 47.19 0.18 -15.04
CA MET A 1 47.69 -1.13 -14.56
C MET A 1 46.49 -2.06 -14.51
N ARG A 2 46.25 -2.90 -15.53
CA ARG A 2 46.70 -4.31 -15.67
C ARG A 2 46.35 -5.08 -14.37
N TYR A 3 45.43 -6.04 -14.37
CA TYR A 3 45.55 -7.33 -15.07
C TYR A 3 44.24 -7.85 -15.70
N LEU A 4 44.39 -8.32 -16.94
CA LEU A 4 43.59 -9.35 -17.62
C LEU A 4 44.03 -10.73 -17.10
N VAL A 5 43.09 -11.65 -16.85
CA VAL A 5 43.08 -13.11 -17.16
C VAL A 5 41.63 -13.57 -16.89
N GLY A 6 40.80 -14.13 -17.77
CA GLY A 6 41.03 -14.87 -19.00
C GLY A 6 40.90 -16.37 -18.74
N LEU A 7 39.68 -16.92 -18.67
CA LEU A 7 39.46 -18.33 -19.01
C LEU A 7 38.03 -18.58 -19.50
N ALA A 8 37.92 -18.78 -20.81
CA ALA A 8 36.78 -19.36 -21.48
C ALA A 8 36.88 -20.89 -21.40
N ILE A 9 35.78 -21.57 -21.09
CA ILE A 9 35.61 -23.00 -21.36
C ILE A 9 34.28 -23.16 -22.10
N MET A 10 34.42 -23.52 -23.38
CA MET A 10 33.39 -23.91 -24.33
C MET A 10 33.39 -25.45 -24.39
N LEU A 11 32.23 -26.11 -24.24
CA LEU A 11 31.93 -27.52 -24.64
C LEU A 11 30.40 -27.73 -24.48
N LEU A 12 29.58 -27.66 -25.53
CA LEU A 12 29.15 -28.70 -26.49
C LEU A 12 28.02 -29.64 -25.98
N ALA A 13 26.95 -29.67 -26.79
CA ALA A 13 25.61 -30.27 -26.66
C ALA A 13 25.58 -31.83 -26.55
N PRO A 14 24.43 -32.51 -26.28
CA PRO A 14 23.35 -32.64 -27.28
C PRO A 14 21.90 -32.65 -26.74
N THR A 15 21.00 -32.33 -27.67
CA THR A 15 19.53 -32.49 -27.69
C THR A 15 19.07 -33.94 -27.50
N LEU A 16 18.00 -34.13 -26.72
CA LEU A 16 17.13 -35.31 -26.78
C LEU A 16 15.72 -34.86 -27.17
N MET A 17 15.29 -35.31 -28.35
CA MET A 17 13.92 -35.27 -28.81
C MET A 17 13.13 -36.42 -28.19
N LEU A 18 11.90 -36.15 -27.73
CA LEU A 18 10.82 -37.13 -27.69
C LEU A 18 9.51 -36.43 -28.09
N SER A 19 9.06 -36.80 -29.29
CA SER A 19 7.72 -36.54 -29.82
C SER A 19 6.66 -37.25 -28.98
N GLY A 20 5.51 -36.60 -28.79
CA GLY A 20 4.34 -37.20 -28.15
C GLY A 20 3.04 -36.50 -28.56
N CYS A 21 2.68 -36.57 -29.84
CA CYS A 21 1.30 -36.40 -30.28
C CYS A 21 0.67 -37.79 -30.43
N ASN A 22 -0.37 -38.10 -29.65
CA ASN A 22 -1.40 -39.02 -30.15
C ASN A 22 -2.76 -38.83 -29.44
N ASN A 23 -3.74 -38.60 -30.31
CA ASN A 23 -5.13 -39.09 -30.32
C ASN A 23 -6.27 -38.35 -29.59
N SER A 24 -7.19 -37.93 -30.48
CA SER A 24 -8.64 -37.69 -30.43
C SER A 24 -9.46 -37.86 -29.14
N GLY A 25 -10.38 -36.89 -28.99
CA GLY A 25 -11.77 -37.20 -28.65
C GLY A 25 -12.22 -36.80 -27.26
N SER A 26 -12.71 -35.56 -27.11
CA SER A 26 -14.06 -35.26 -26.56
C SER A 26 -14.21 -33.75 -26.34
N MET A 27 -15.24 -33.19 -26.96
CA MET A 27 -15.86 -31.94 -26.53
C MET A 27 -16.37 -32.16 -25.10
N GLU A 28 -15.70 -31.57 -24.12
CA GLU A 28 -16.28 -31.38 -22.80
C GLU A 28 -16.27 -29.88 -22.52
N SER A 29 -17.48 -29.31 -22.48
CA SER A 29 -17.73 -27.94 -22.07
C SER A 29 -17.19 -27.72 -20.67
N LYS A 30 -15.93 -27.30 -20.58
CA LYS A 30 -15.41 -26.64 -19.40
C LYS A 30 -16.20 -25.34 -19.29
N LYS A 31 -17.17 -25.32 -18.38
CA LYS A 31 -17.75 -24.09 -17.85
C LYS A 31 -16.57 -23.26 -17.36
N GLU A 32 -16.17 -22.34 -18.21
CA GLU A 32 -15.42 -21.16 -17.85
C GLU A 32 -16.32 -20.43 -16.85
N SER A 33 -16.13 -20.76 -15.57
CA SER A 33 -16.49 -19.85 -14.50
C SER A 33 -15.64 -18.62 -14.78
N ALA A 34 -16.21 -17.70 -15.56
CA ALA A 34 -15.79 -16.33 -15.59
C ALA A 34 -16.02 -15.83 -14.16
N SER A 35 -15.03 -16.08 -13.31
CA SER A 35 -14.68 -15.15 -12.25
C SER A 35 -14.30 -13.88 -12.99
N THR A 36 -15.31 -13.10 -13.31
CA THR A 36 -15.16 -11.72 -13.75
C THR A 36 -14.60 -11.02 -12.53
N THR A 37 -13.27 -11.10 -12.39
CA THR A 37 -12.52 -10.28 -11.46
C THR A 37 -12.69 -8.88 -12.02
N LEU A 38 -13.75 -8.19 -11.57
CA LEU A 38 -13.88 -6.76 -11.75
C LEU A 38 -12.58 -6.20 -11.16
N LYS A 39 -11.68 -5.72 -12.02
CA LYS A 39 -10.46 -5.07 -11.56
C LYS A 39 -10.92 -3.89 -10.74
N ALA A 40 -10.77 -3.98 -9.42
CA ALA A 40 -11.18 -2.93 -8.50
C ALA A 40 -10.61 -1.60 -8.99
N ALA A 41 -11.42 -0.54 -8.94
CA ALA A 41 -10.98 0.78 -9.37
C ALA A 41 -9.74 1.19 -8.57
N VAL A 42 -8.80 1.87 -9.22
CA VAL A 42 -7.64 2.44 -8.53
C VAL A 42 -8.11 3.69 -7.80
N LEU A 43 -8.02 3.67 -6.48
CA LEU A 43 -8.40 4.79 -5.62
C LEU A 43 -7.24 5.76 -5.45
N GLU A 44 -7.54 7.04 -5.22
CA GLU A 44 -6.54 8.07 -4.91
C GLU A 44 -6.41 8.25 -3.39
N ALA A 45 -5.17 8.42 -2.89
CA ALA A 45 -4.94 8.62 -1.45
C ALA A 45 -5.63 9.87 -0.89
N CYS A 46 -5.70 10.96 -1.67
CA CYS A 46 -6.43 12.18 -1.29
C CYS A 46 -7.97 12.01 -1.28
N GLY A 47 -8.48 10.86 -1.74
CA GLY A 47 -9.88 10.51 -1.56
C GLY A 47 -10.19 10.04 -0.13
N LEU A 48 -9.18 9.59 0.61
CA LEU A 48 -9.36 9.09 1.97
C LEU A 48 -9.46 10.23 2.99
N ILE A 49 -8.69 11.29 2.80
CA ILE A 49 -8.79 12.53 3.58
C ILE A 49 -8.72 13.69 2.61
N SER A 50 -9.78 14.48 2.59
CA SER A 50 -9.88 15.70 1.79
C SER A 50 -9.09 16.86 2.40
N LYS A 51 -8.89 17.92 1.60
CA LYS A 51 -8.23 19.14 2.08
C LYS A 51 -8.93 19.75 3.30
N SER A 52 -10.25 19.88 3.28
CA SER A 52 -11.02 20.45 4.39
C SER A 52 -10.97 19.59 5.66
N GLU A 53 -10.92 18.26 5.51
CA GLU A 53 -10.73 17.35 6.66
C GLU A 53 -9.31 17.49 7.22
N ALA A 54 -8.29 17.61 6.36
CA ALA A 54 -6.92 17.88 6.78
C ALA A 54 -6.78 19.22 7.53
N GLU A 55 -7.42 20.29 7.05
CA GLU A 55 -7.47 21.59 7.73
C GLU A 55 -8.11 21.46 9.12
N THR A 56 -9.20 20.70 9.21
CA THR A 56 -9.88 20.43 10.50
C THR A 56 -8.99 19.64 11.46
N LEU A 57 -8.29 18.61 10.96
CA LEU A 57 -7.40 17.75 11.75
C LEU A 57 -6.16 18.51 12.24
N LEU A 58 -5.60 19.39 11.40
CA LEU A 58 -4.43 20.19 11.74
C LEU A 58 -4.78 21.42 12.58
N GLY A 59 -6.00 21.94 12.45
CA GLY A 59 -6.45 23.16 13.13
C GLY A 59 -5.96 24.44 12.44
N GLU A 60 -5.49 24.35 11.19
CA GLU A 60 -4.98 25.46 10.41
C GLU A 60 -5.15 25.22 8.89
N PRO A 61 -5.15 26.28 8.06
CA PRO A 61 -5.21 26.14 6.61
C PRO A 61 -4.02 25.37 6.05
N VAL A 62 -4.27 24.56 5.02
CA VAL A 62 -3.22 23.77 4.33
C VAL A 62 -3.07 24.21 2.88
N MET A 63 -1.87 24.01 2.35
CA MET A 63 -1.59 24.13 0.93
C MET A 63 -2.36 23.07 0.12
N ASP A 64 -2.29 23.16 -1.20
CA ASP A 64 -2.79 22.07 -2.04
C ASP A 64 -1.98 20.80 -1.80
N ALA A 65 -2.67 19.65 -1.90
CA ALA A 65 -2.06 18.37 -1.59
C ALA A 65 -0.90 18.06 -2.54
N GLU A 66 0.24 17.73 -1.96
CA GLU A 66 1.35 17.13 -2.69
C GLU A 66 1.05 15.64 -2.91
N LYS A 67 1.16 15.19 -4.16
CA LYS A 67 0.85 13.81 -4.55
C LYS A 67 2.08 13.12 -5.10
N SER A 68 2.29 11.88 -4.69
CA SER A 68 3.30 11.01 -5.28
C SER A 68 2.83 9.57 -5.27
N GLN A 69 3.56 8.68 -5.95
CA GLN A 69 3.18 7.29 -6.06
C GLN A 69 4.40 6.39 -6.29
N GLN A 70 4.29 5.13 -5.88
CA GLN A 70 5.27 4.09 -6.09
C GLN A 70 4.55 2.82 -6.57
N GLU A 71 4.44 2.68 -7.89
CA GLU A 71 3.69 1.60 -8.54
C GLU A 71 4.20 0.21 -8.15
N VAL A 72 5.51 0.03 -7.98
CA VAL A 72 6.11 -1.28 -7.62
C VAL A 72 5.57 -1.88 -6.33
N VAL A 73 5.05 -1.05 -5.42
CA VAL A 73 4.39 -1.50 -4.18
C VAL A 73 2.93 -1.06 -4.13
N GLY A 74 2.34 -0.64 -5.26
CA GLY A 74 0.94 -0.22 -5.35
C GLY A 74 0.58 0.96 -4.46
N MET A 75 1.55 1.82 -4.10
CA MET A 75 1.36 2.91 -3.14
C MET A 75 1.06 4.24 -3.84
N LYS A 76 0.04 4.95 -3.35
CA LYS A 76 -0.20 6.37 -3.63
C LYS A 76 -0.10 7.18 -2.35
N LEU A 77 0.34 8.44 -2.44
CA LEU A 77 0.56 9.34 -1.32
C LEU A 77 -0.16 10.67 -1.54
N CYS A 78 -0.73 11.19 -0.46
CA CYS A 78 -1.29 12.52 -0.34
C CYS A 78 -0.70 13.19 0.89
N LEU A 79 -0.06 14.35 0.72
CA LEU A 79 0.59 15.09 1.79
C LEU A 79 -0.01 16.51 1.86
N TYR A 80 -0.46 16.87 3.05
CA TYR A 80 -0.94 18.20 3.40
C TYR A 80 0.06 18.89 4.32
N ASN A 81 0.59 20.01 3.85
CA ASN A 81 1.45 20.91 4.62
C ASN A 81 0.68 22.21 4.92
N PRO A 82 0.83 22.80 6.12
CA PRO A 82 0.24 24.09 6.45
C PRO A 82 0.64 25.21 5.50
N VAL A 83 -0.23 26.21 5.36
CA VAL A 83 0.13 27.47 4.68
C VAL A 83 1.15 28.26 5.51
N ASN A 84 1.08 28.13 6.85
CA ASN A 84 2.06 28.75 7.74
C ASN A 84 3.39 28.00 7.69
N THR A 85 4.42 28.60 7.10
CA THR A 85 5.75 27.99 6.96
C THR A 85 6.51 27.81 8.27
N ASP A 86 6.06 28.45 9.35
CA ASP A 86 6.62 28.26 10.70
C ASP A 86 5.94 27.11 11.47
N SER A 87 4.85 26.55 10.92
CA SER A 87 4.20 25.37 11.49
C SER A 87 4.98 24.10 11.16
N TRP A 88 5.11 23.23 12.15
CA TRP A 88 5.74 21.92 12.03
C TRP A 88 4.71 20.80 11.80
N GLY A 89 3.43 21.17 11.67
CA GLY A 89 2.35 20.24 11.39
C GLY A 89 2.43 19.69 9.97
N PHE A 90 1.94 18.48 9.78
CA PHE A 90 1.66 17.91 8.48
C PHE A 90 0.62 16.79 8.64
N LEU A 91 -0.02 16.42 7.54
CA LEU A 91 -0.82 15.19 7.47
C LEU A 91 -0.47 14.44 6.19
N GLN A 92 0.14 13.27 6.36
CA GLN A 92 0.48 12.36 5.27
C GLN A 92 -0.48 11.19 5.29
N VAL A 93 -1.04 10.83 4.13
CA VAL A 93 -1.85 9.63 3.94
C VAL A 93 -1.26 8.83 2.80
N THR A 94 -1.00 7.55 3.02
CA THR A 94 -0.66 6.61 1.94
C THR A 94 -1.72 5.54 1.79
N LEU A 95 -1.90 5.08 0.55
CA LEU A 95 -2.80 4.00 0.20
C LEU A 95 -2.05 2.99 -0.67
N THR A 96 -1.82 1.81 -0.12
CA THR A 96 -1.29 0.64 -0.82
C THR A 96 -2.45 -0.26 -1.21
N GLN A 97 -2.59 -0.55 -2.51
CA GLN A 97 -3.72 -1.30 -3.06
C GLN A 97 -3.30 -2.22 -4.20
N GLN A 98 -3.90 -3.40 -4.25
CA GLN A 98 -3.58 -4.42 -5.26
C GLN A 98 -3.90 -3.94 -6.69
N SER A 99 -4.93 -3.12 -6.88
CA SER A 99 -5.36 -2.61 -8.19
C SER A 99 -4.33 -1.71 -8.87
N PHE A 100 -3.38 -1.16 -8.10
CA PHE A 100 -2.30 -0.30 -8.56
C PHE A 100 -0.91 -0.97 -8.49
N MET A 101 -0.87 -2.26 -8.18
CA MET A 101 0.37 -3.02 -8.07
C MET A 101 0.64 -3.82 -9.35
N PRO A 102 1.91 -3.96 -9.79
CA PRO A 102 2.26 -4.84 -10.89
C PRO A 102 1.92 -6.31 -10.56
N PRO A 103 1.72 -7.16 -11.58
CA PRO A 103 1.50 -8.59 -11.38
C PRO A 103 2.60 -9.24 -10.54
N GLY A 104 2.21 -10.08 -9.59
CA GLY A 104 3.15 -10.80 -8.73
C GLY A 104 3.73 -9.98 -7.56
N GLY A 105 3.26 -8.75 -7.33
CA GLY A 105 3.56 -8.02 -6.10
C GLY A 105 2.90 -8.65 -4.87
N LEU A 106 3.44 -8.34 -3.68
CA LEU A 106 2.92 -8.82 -2.40
C LEU A 106 1.56 -8.21 -2.09
N ALA A 107 0.65 -8.98 -1.49
CA ALA A 107 -0.64 -8.45 -1.12
C ALA A 107 -0.49 -7.31 -0.08
N PRO A 108 -1.33 -6.25 -0.12
CA PRO A 108 -1.33 -5.19 0.87
C PRO A 108 -1.40 -5.70 2.32
N SER A 109 -2.19 -6.74 2.58
CA SER A 109 -2.26 -7.40 3.90
C SER A 109 -0.92 -8.01 4.32
N GLU A 110 -0.21 -8.70 3.42
CA GLU A 110 1.12 -9.26 3.68
C GLU A 110 2.15 -8.16 4.02
N LEU A 111 2.10 -7.03 3.31
CA LEU A 111 2.93 -5.87 3.63
C LEU A 111 2.62 -5.31 5.02
N PHE A 112 1.34 -5.14 5.34
CA PHE A 112 0.90 -4.68 6.66
C PHE A 112 1.37 -5.62 7.78
N HIS A 113 1.12 -6.92 7.68
CA HIS A 113 1.47 -7.90 8.72
C HIS A 113 2.99 -8.04 8.87
N SER A 114 3.75 -7.91 7.79
CA SER A 114 5.22 -7.88 7.84
C SER A 114 5.72 -6.70 8.69
N ILE A 115 5.19 -5.50 8.45
CA ILE A 115 5.54 -4.31 9.25
C ILE A 115 5.02 -4.42 10.68
N GLN A 116 3.78 -4.86 10.87
CA GLN A 116 3.19 -5.09 12.19
C GLN A 116 4.07 -6.01 13.03
N LYS A 117 4.52 -7.14 12.45
CA LYS A 117 5.44 -8.08 13.09
C LYS A 117 6.80 -7.46 13.37
N ALA A 118 7.38 -6.72 12.43
CA ALA A 118 8.66 -6.04 12.62
C ALA A 118 8.62 -4.98 13.75
N MET A 119 7.45 -4.40 14.01
CA MET A 119 7.23 -3.38 15.04
C MET A 119 6.66 -3.95 16.35
N SER A 120 6.70 -5.27 16.59
CA SER A 120 6.04 -5.91 17.75
C SER A 120 6.43 -5.32 19.09
N ASP A 121 7.67 -4.86 19.23
CA ASP A 121 8.22 -4.43 20.52
C ASP A 121 7.92 -2.96 20.82
N SER A 122 7.47 -2.20 19.82
CA SER A 122 7.31 -0.73 19.91
C SER A 122 5.97 -0.22 19.39
N ARG A 123 5.04 -1.11 19.03
CA ARG A 123 3.70 -0.73 18.54
C ARG A 123 2.65 -0.73 19.64
N THR A 124 1.61 0.05 19.43
CA THR A 124 0.37 0.03 20.21
C THR A 124 -0.77 -0.35 19.30
N ASP A 125 -1.38 -1.52 19.50
CA ASP A 125 -2.53 -1.97 18.73
C ASP A 125 -3.76 -1.10 19.05
N ILE A 126 -4.53 -0.76 18.01
CA ILE A 126 -5.68 0.14 18.07
C ILE A 126 -6.93 -0.62 17.62
N GLU A 127 -7.93 -0.68 18.49
CA GLU A 127 -9.23 -1.26 18.16
C GLU A 127 -10.17 -0.23 17.50
N GLY A 128 -11.12 -0.71 16.70
CA GLY A 128 -12.20 0.11 16.13
C GLY A 128 -11.81 0.97 14.92
N ILE A 129 -10.62 0.78 14.36
CA ILE A 129 -10.18 1.42 13.11
C ILE A 129 -9.73 0.35 12.14
N GLY A 130 -10.41 0.25 11.00
CA GLY A 130 -10.14 -0.80 10.02
C GLY A 130 -10.51 -2.19 10.56
N ASP A 131 -9.93 -3.21 9.95
CA ASP A 131 -9.99 -4.59 10.46
C ASP A 131 -8.86 -4.82 11.47
N GLU A 132 -7.69 -4.23 11.21
CA GLU A 132 -6.56 -4.17 12.13
C GLU A 132 -5.89 -2.79 12.06
N ALA A 133 -5.45 -2.26 13.19
CA ALA A 133 -4.67 -1.04 13.22
C ALA A 133 -3.66 -1.03 14.37
N PHE A 134 -2.56 -0.30 14.18
CA PHE A 134 -1.59 -0.05 15.24
C PHE A 134 -0.87 1.29 15.02
N ILE A 135 -0.41 1.89 16.11
CA ILE A 135 0.50 3.03 16.07
C ILE A 135 1.91 2.53 16.33
N ALA A 136 2.85 2.91 15.46
CA ALA A 136 4.28 2.66 15.62
C ALA A 136 5.07 3.82 15.00
N THR A 137 6.40 3.75 15.01
CA THR A 137 7.25 4.72 14.32
C THR A 137 6.75 4.95 12.90
N GLY A 138 6.45 6.20 12.54
CA GLY A 138 5.87 6.57 11.25
C GLY A 138 4.40 7.01 11.33
N GLY A 139 3.66 6.62 12.38
CA GLY A 139 2.29 7.07 12.63
C GLY A 139 1.32 5.91 12.85
N LEU A 140 0.13 6.02 12.25
CA LEU A 140 -0.92 5.00 12.31
C LEU A 140 -0.89 4.13 11.06
N TYR A 141 -0.95 2.82 11.29
CA TYR A 141 -0.99 1.76 10.27
C TYR A 141 -2.35 1.10 10.35
N ILE A 142 -3.02 0.93 9.22
CA ILE A 142 -4.39 0.40 9.16
C ILE A 142 -4.49 -0.60 8.01
N LEU A 143 -5.07 -1.75 8.28
CA LEU A 143 -5.52 -2.70 7.28
C LEU A 143 -7.05 -2.66 7.23
N LYS A 144 -7.61 -2.57 6.02
CA LYS A 144 -9.05 -2.72 5.76
C LYS A 144 -9.26 -3.48 4.45
N ASP A 145 -9.78 -4.70 4.53
CA ASP A 145 -9.73 -5.69 3.46
C ASP A 145 -8.29 -5.79 2.88
N GLU A 146 -8.13 -5.65 1.57
CA GLU A 146 -6.84 -5.59 0.87
C GLU A 146 -6.38 -4.15 0.58
N TYR A 147 -6.69 -3.22 1.48
CA TYR A 147 -6.16 -1.85 1.47
C TYR A 147 -5.33 -1.61 2.71
N TYR A 148 -4.06 -1.29 2.48
CA TYR A 148 -3.12 -0.93 3.53
C TYR A 148 -2.91 0.59 3.53
N ILE A 149 -3.30 1.24 4.62
CA ILE A 149 -3.25 2.69 4.81
C ILE A 149 -2.20 3.01 5.87
N THR A 150 -1.40 4.05 5.62
CA THR A 150 -0.60 4.69 6.68
C THR A 150 -0.93 6.17 6.78
N ILE A 151 -0.95 6.68 8.01
CA ILE A 151 -1.19 8.09 8.31
C ILE A 151 -0.07 8.59 9.20
N GLY A 152 0.65 9.63 8.75
CA GLY A 152 1.67 10.33 9.51
C GLY A 152 1.20 11.73 9.89
N ALA A 153 1.42 12.14 11.13
CA ALA A 153 0.98 13.46 11.61
C ALA A 153 1.92 14.12 12.65
N GLY A 154 3.15 13.61 12.79
CA GLY A 154 4.14 14.10 13.76
C GLY A 154 4.61 13.04 14.76
N ASN A 155 5.14 13.48 15.90
CA ASN A 155 5.69 12.59 16.93
C ASN A 155 4.58 11.82 17.68
N ILE A 156 4.59 10.49 17.56
CA ILE A 156 3.61 9.58 18.17
C ILE A 156 3.68 9.52 19.71
N ASP A 157 4.74 10.01 20.34
CA ASP A 157 4.84 10.06 21.80
C ASP A 157 3.91 11.12 22.40
N ARG A 158 3.42 12.05 21.57
CA ARG A 158 2.49 13.10 21.96
C ARG A 158 1.05 12.64 21.90
N GLN A 159 0.31 12.83 23.00
CA GLN A 159 -1.10 12.43 23.08
C GLN A 159 -1.98 13.14 22.04
N ASP A 160 -1.76 14.42 21.78
CA ASP A 160 -2.53 15.17 20.79
C ASP A 160 -2.31 14.64 19.36
N ILE A 161 -1.08 14.19 19.05
CA ILE A 161 -0.77 13.54 17.77
C ILE A 161 -1.44 12.16 17.69
N GLN A 162 -1.43 11.36 18.76
CA GLN A 162 -2.14 10.08 18.76
C GLN A 162 -3.65 10.24 18.54
N GLN A 163 -4.27 11.27 19.13
CA GLN A 163 -5.69 11.56 18.90
C GLN A 163 -5.94 11.98 17.45
N ARG A 164 -5.12 12.89 16.91
CA ARG A 164 -5.19 13.29 15.50
C ARG A 164 -5.08 12.08 14.57
N LEU A 165 -4.13 11.18 14.82
CA LEU A 165 -3.95 9.95 14.05
C LEU A 165 -5.20 9.08 14.08
N LYS A 166 -5.80 8.85 15.26
CA LYS A 166 -7.03 8.06 15.39
C LYS A 166 -8.19 8.70 14.65
N SER A 167 -8.40 10.02 14.80
CA SER A 167 -9.44 10.75 14.07
C SER A 167 -9.25 10.67 12.56
N ALA A 168 -8.01 10.86 12.09
CA ALA A 168 -7.66 10.73 10.68
C ALA A 168 -7.91 9.30 10.17
N GLY A 169 -7.57 8.28 10.97
CA GLY A 169 -7.83 6.87 10.65
C GLY A 169 -9.32 6.58 10.50
N SER A 170 -10.16 7.05 11.42
CA SER A 170 -11.63 6.88 11.31
C SER A 170 -12.21 7.58 10.08
N ILE A 171 -11.74 8.79 9.76
CA ILE A 171 -12.14 9.50 8.54
C ILE A 171 -11.73 8.71 7.29
N ALA A 172 -10.47 8.26 7.23
CA ALA A 172 -9.93 7.51 6.11
C ALA A 172 -10.73 6.22 5.84
N ILE A 173 -11.09 5.47 6.88
CA ILE A 173 -11.89 4.24 6.73
C ILE A 173 -13.32 4.56 6.26
N LYS A 174 -13.97 5.55 6.86
CA LYS A 174 -15.31 5.99 6.42
C LYS A 174 -15.31 6.39 4.94
N ASN A 175 -14.31 7.16 4.51
CA ASN A 175 -14.21 7.63 3.14
C ASN A 175 -13.81 6.49 2.18
N LEU A 176 -12.95 5.56 2.61
CA LEU A 176 -12.65 4.34 1.85
C LEU A 176 -13.92 3.54 1.55
N GLU A 177 -14.78 3.35 2.54
CA GLU A 177 -16.05 2.63 2.37
C GLU A 177 -17.00 3.34 1.41
N ALA A 178 -17.01 4.68 1.40
CA ALA A 178 -17.83 5.46 0.46
C ALA A 178 -17.30 5.48 -0.98
N LEU A 179 -16.03 5.15 -1.19
CA LEU A 179 -15.36 5.14 -2.50
C LEU A 179 -15.43 3.80 -3.22
N ARG A 180 -15.94 2.75 -2.56
CA ARG A 180 -15.90 1.35 -3.03
C ARG A 180 -17.26 0.82 -3.44
#